data_AF-A0A830BWX1-F1
#
_entry.id   AF-A0A830BWX1-F1
#
_cell.length_a   1.000
_cell.length_b   1.000
_cell.length_c   1.000
_cell.angle_alpha   90.00
_cell.angle_beta   90.00
_cell.angle_gamma   90.00
#
_symmetry.space_group_name_H-M   'P 1'
#
loop_
_entity.id
_entity.type
_entity.pdbx_description
1 polymer ?
#
loop_
_entity_poly.entity_id
_entity_poly.type
_entity_poly.pdbx_seq_one_letter_code
_entity_poly.pdbx_strand_id
1 'polypeptide(L)' 'MPLHYPRYTRAEYEAMPEWKLDCLLAQYGLHVGGDADHKRKFAMGAFLWTY' A
#
# COMPACT_ATOMS: atom_id res chain seq x y z
N MET A 1 3.65 -10.77 11.79
CA MET A 1 4.98 -10.21 11.41
C MET A 1 4.72 -8.92 10.66
N PRO A 2 5.40 -7.79 10.98
CA PRO A 2 5.23 -6.58 10.20
C PRO A 2 5.82 -6.81 8.81
N LEU A 3 4.98 -6.86 7.78
CA LEU A 3 5.41 -7.00 6.39
C LEU A 3 6.27 -5.79 6.05
N HIS A 4 7.57 -6.07 5.90
CA HIS A 4 8.65 -5.10 5.86
C HIS A 4 8.37 -3.93 4.91
N TYR A 5 8.41 -2.77 5.54
CA TYR A 5 8.86 -1.46 5.11
C TYR A 5 8.50 -0.93 3.72
N PRO A 6 7.99 0.32 3.66
CA PRO A 6 7.75 1.00 2.41
C PRO A 6 9.05 1.13 1.61
N ARG A 7 9.12 0.52 0.41
CA ARG A 7 10.11 0.92 -0.61
C ARG A 7 9.94 2.36 -1.08
N TYR A 8 8.82 2.98 -0.69
CA TYR A 8 8.33 4.26 -1.17
C TYR A 8 7.85 5.08 0.02
N THR A 9 8.12 6.38 0.02
CA THR A 9 7.62 7.29 1.05
C THR A 9 6.09 7.39 1.06
N ARG A 10 5.52 7.94 2.14
CA ARG A 10 4.08 8.18 2.25
C ARG A 10 3.54 9.00 1.06
N ALA A 11 4.29 10.02 0.65
CA ALA A 11 3.96 10.88 -0.48
C ALA A 11 3.96 10.11 -1.82
N GLU A 12 4.93 9.20 -2.01
CA GLU A 12 4.97 8.35 -3.19
C GLU A 12 3.81 7.35 -3.24
N TYR A 13 3.35 6.85 -2.08
CA TYR A 13 2.14 6.03 -1.97
C TYR A 13 0.86 6.82 -2.28
N GLU A 14 0.79 8.08 -1.85
CA GLU A 14 -0.32 8.99 -2.18
C GLU A 14 -0.39 9.29 -3.68
N ALA A 15 0.75 9.56 -4.30
CA ALA A 15 0.88 9.77 -5.74
C ALA A 15 0.83 8.45 -6.55
N MET A 16 0.78 7.30 -5.87
CA MET A 16 0.85 6.00 -6.54
C MET A 16 -0.48 5.70 -7.26
N PRO A 17 -0.42 5.34 -8.55
CA PRO A 17 -1.61 4.90 -9.27
C PRO A 17 -2.07 3.53 -8.77
N GLU A 18 -3.37 3.29 -8.90
CA GLU A 18 -4.04 2.11 -8.33
C GLU A 18 -3.41 0.79 -8.76
N TRP A 19 -3.06 0.65 -10.04
CA TRP A 19 -2.42 -0.56 -10.58
C TRP A 19 -1.11 -0.92 -9.86
N LYS A 20 -0.37 0.08 -9.38
CA LYS A 20 0.90 -0.13 -8.68
C LYS A 20 0.68 -0.48 -7.21
N LEU A 21 -0.39 0.03 -6.60
CA LEU A 21 -0.86 -0.40 -5.29
C LEU A 21 -1.38 -1.84 -5.33
N ASP A 22 -2.19 -2.20 -6.33
CA ASP A 22 -2.66 -3.58 -6.53
C ASP A 22 -1.48 -4.54 -6.74
N CYS A 23 -0.49 -4.17 -7.56
CA CYS A 23 0.72 -4.98 -7.74
C CYS A 23 1.53 -5.15 -6.45
N LEU A 24 1.57 -4.12 -5.60
CA LEU A 24 2.24 -4.18 -4.29
C LEU A 24 1.47 -5.09 -3.33
N LEU A 25 0.17 -4.86 -3.18
CA LEU A 25 -0.70 -5.67 -2.33
C LEU A 25 -0.69 -7.15 -2.79
N ALA A 26 -0.76 -7.41 -4.10
CA ALA A 26 -0.62 -8.75 -4.67
C ALA A 26 0.74 -9.40 -4.38
N GLN A 27 1.84 -8.65 -4.43
CA GLN A 27 3.17 -9.16 -4.03
C GLN A 27 3.20 -9.58 -2.55
N TYR A 28 2.43 -8.91 -1.70
CA TYR A 28 2.24 -9.28 -0.30
C TYR A 28 1.16 -10.35 -0.09
N GLY A 29 0.53 -10.87 -1.16
CA GLY A 29 -0.58 -11.81 -1.07
C GLY A 29 -1.87 -11.21 -0.49
N LEU A 30 -1.95 -9.87 -0.42
CA LEU A 30 -3.10 -9.13 0.06
C LEU A 30 -3.97 -8.77 -1.14
N HIS A 31 -5.12 -9.42 -1.28
CA HIS A 31 -6.12 -9.03 -2.26
C HIS A 31 -7.11 -8.07 -1.60
N VAL A 32 -6.93 -6.77 -1.79
CA VAL A 32 -7.83 -5.76 -1.22
C VAL A 32 -8.92 -5.45 -2.24
N GLY A 33 -10.13 -5.96 -1.98
CA GLY A 33 -11.31 -5.60 -2.77
C GLY A 33 -11.79 -4.19 -2.42
N GLY A 34 -12.14 -3.39 -3.43
CA GLY A 34 -12.67 -2.04 -3.26
C GLY A 34 -12.07 -1.02 -4.22
N ASP A 35 -12.39 0.25 -3.97
CA ASP A 35 -11.93 1.41 -4.75
C ASP A 35 -10.44 1.73 -4.50
N ALA A 36 -9.81 2.45 -5.42
CA ALA A 36 -8.40 2.84 -5.34
C ALA A 36 -8.04 3.47 -3.99
N ASP A 37 -8.92 4.37 -3.54
CA ASP A 37 -8.76 5.13 -2.30
C ASP A 37 -8.81 4.22 -1.07
N HIS A 38 -9.65 3.18 -1.13
CA HIS A 38 -9.80 2.20 -0.06
C HIS A 38 -8.56 1.33 0.06
N LYS A 39 -8.06 0.83 -1.08
CA LYS A 39 -6.79 0.07 -1.14
C LYS A 39 -5.62 0.90 -0.66
N ARG A 40 -5.57 2.18 -1.04
CA ARG A 40 -4.53 3.14 -0.63
C ARG A 40 -4.57 3.39 0.88
N LYS A 41 -5.74 3.67 1.46
CA LYS A 41 -5.91 3.81 2.91
C LYS A 41 -5.55 2.54 3.67
N PHE A 42 -5.93 1.38 3.15
CA PHE A 42 -5.58 0.10 3.75
C PHE A 42 -4.07 -0.12 3.74
N ALA A 43 -3.41 0.07 2.59
CA ALA A 43 -1.96 0.04 2.48
C ALA A 43 -1.30 1.03 3.47
N MET A 44 -1.75 2.29 3.48
CA MET A 44 -1.23 3.30 4.39
C MET A 44 -1.50 3.01 5.87
N GLY A 45 -2.57 2.31 6.22
CA GLY A 45 -2.83 1.89 7.60
C GLY A 45 -2.08 0.61 8.00
N ALA A 46 -1.84 -0.28 7.04
CA ALA A 46 -1.18 -1.56 7.25
C ALA A 46 0.35 -1.42 7.33
N PHE A 47 0.94 -0.43 6.66
CA PHE A 47 2.37 -0.17 6.71
C PHE A 47 2.75 0.72 7.90
N LEU A 48 3.78 0.31 8.64
CA LEU A 48 4.43 1.13 9.66
C LEU A 48 5.34 2.15 8.97
N TRP A 49 4.86 3.39 8.85
CA TRP A 49 5.67 4.53 8.41
C TRP A 49 6.65 4.89 9.51
N THR A 50 7.90 4.46 9.41
CA THR A 50 8.96 5.03 10.25
C THR A 50 9.20 6.47 9.80
N TYR A 51 9.03 7.39 10.74
CA TYR A 51 9.21 8.83 10.58
C TYR A 51 10.68 9.18 10.29
#